data_AF-A0A7X9GL78-F1
#
_entry.id   AF-A0A7X9GL78-F1
#
_cell.length_a   1.000
_cell.length_b   1.000
_cell.length_c   1.000
_cell.angle_alpha   90.00
_cell.angle_beta   90.00
_cell.angle_gamma   90.00
#
_symmetry.space_group_name_H-M   'P 1'
#
loop_
_entity.id
_entity.type
_entity.pdbx_description
1 polymer ?
#
loop_
_entity_poly.entity_id
_entity_poly.type
_entity_poly.pdbx_seq_one_letter_code
_entity_poly.pdbx_strand_id
1 'polypeptide(L)'
;MKMIAEQICRYSLEVADGKYDEIIKILESQGKTVTKNGPLLTVKFPDNYHATIPIGASPVDLVSALMFALFGPMWAIVAGKEYGKAQRLITKEIRKRRLDKSKK
;
A
#
# COMPACT_ATOMS: atom_id res chain seq x y z
N MET A 1 -10.25 -6.41 15.17
CA MET A 1 -9.04 -5.87 14.51
C MET A 1 -8.92 -6.51 13.13
N LYS A 2 -8.83 -5.72 12.06
CA LYS A 2 -8.42 -6.26 10.75
C LYS A 2 -6.95 -6.65 10.81
N MET A 3 -6.54 -7.70 10.11
CA MET A 3 -5.13 -8.10 10.07
C MET A 3 -4.31 -7.12 9.22
N ILE A 4 -3.05 -6.86 9.59
CA ILE A 4 -2.15 -5.94 8.86
C ILE A 4 -2.12 -6.28 7.36
N ALA A 5 -1.97 -7.57 7.00
CA ALA A 5 -1.98 -8.00 5.61
C ALA A 5 -3.26 -7.65 4.83
N GLU A 6 -4.43 -7.69 5.47
CA GLU A 6 -5.71 -7.34 4.83
C GLU A 6 -5.79 -5.84 4.55
N GLN A 7 -5.26 -5.05 5.48
CA GLN A 7 -5.27 -3.60 5.37
C GLN A 7 -4.28 -3.13 4.30
N ILE A 8 -3.10 -3.75 4.22
CA ILE A 8 -2.15 -3.52 3.13
C ILE A 8 -2.72 -3.96 1.78
N CYS A 9 -3.36 -5.13 1.73
CA CYS A 9 -4.05 -5.60 0.52
C CYS A 9 -5.08 -4.58 0.03
N ARG A 10 -5.93 -4.09 0.93
CA ARG A 10 -6.93 -3.07 0.63
C ARG A 10 -6.29 -1.80 0.10
N TYR A 11 -5.30 -1.24 0.79
CA TYR A 11 -4.66 0.01 0.35
C TYR A 11 -3.90 -0.14 -0.95
N SER A 12 -3.24 -1.28 -1.19
CA SER A 12 -2.63 -1.59 -2.49
C SER A 12 -3.64 -1.54 -3.63
N LEU A 13 -4.83 -2.12 -3.43
CA LEU A 13 -5.89 -2.11 -4.45
C LEU A 13 -6.47 -0.71 -4.64
N GLU A 14 -6.73 0.02 -3.56
CA GLU A 14 -7.27 1.38 -3.62
C GLU A 14 -6.28 2.34 -4.32
N VAL A 15 -4.99 2.30 -3.97
CA VAL A 15 -3.95 3.14 -4.59
C VAL A 15 -3.75 2.81 -6.06
N ALA A 16 -3.81 1.53 -6.44
CA ALA A 16 -3.81 1.11 -7.84
C ALA A 16 -5.03 1.63 -8.60
N ASP A 17 -6.20 1.68 -7.94
CA ASP A 17 -7.44 2.24 -8.49
C ASP A 17 -7.50 3.79 -8.38
N GLY A 18 -6.40 4.45 -7.99
CA GLY A 18 -6.31 5.92 -7.88
C GLY A 18 -6.99 6.52 -6.66
N LYS A 19 -7.41 5.69 -5.68
CA LYS A 19 -8.04 6.09 -4.42
C LYS A 19 -7.00 6.05 -3.30
N TYR A 20 -6.47 7.21 -2.92
CA TYR A 20 -5.37 7.28 -1.94
C TYR A 20 -5.58 8.31 -0.81
N ASP A 21 -6.76 8.93 -0.72
CA ASP A 21 -7.02 9.93 0.32
C ASP A 21 -6.97 9.34 1.73
N GLU A 22 -7.43 8.10 1.92
CA GLU A 22 -7.37 7.44 3.23
C GLU A 22 -5.93 7.12 3.64
N ILE A 23 -5.09 6.66 2.72
CA ILE A 23 -3.69 6.36 3.06
C ILE A 23 -2.92 7.63 3.39
N ILE A 24 -3.20 8.74 2.69
CA ILE A 24 -2.61 10.06 3.03
C ILE A 24 -2.97 10.43 4.47
N LYS A 25 -4.25 10.40 4.84
CA LYS A 25 -4.71 10.73 6.20
C LYS A 25 -4.02 9.88 7.27
N ILE A 26 -3.84 8.59 7.01
CA ILE A 26 -3.16 7.68 7.94
C ILE A 26 -1.69 8.06 8.09
N LEU A 27 -0.98 8.31 7.00
CA LEU A 27 0.44 8.68 7.03
C LEU A 27 0.64 10.03 7.74
N GLU A 28 -0.22 11.00 7.46
CA GLU A 28 -0.20 12.31 8.13
C GLU A 28 -0.50 12.19 9.63
N SER A 29 -1.44 11.32 10.03
CA SER A 29 -1.71 11.04 11.45
C SER A 29 -0.52 10.42 12.19
N GLN A 30 0.43 9.82 11.45
CA GLN A 30 1.69 9.29 11.98
C GLN A 30 2.82 10.34 11.99
N GLY A 31 2.50 11.62 11.75
CA GLY A 31 3.45 12.72 11.72
C GLY A 31 4.29 12.81 10.45
N LYS A 32 3.90 12.12 9.37
CA LYS A 32 4.61 12.14 8.09
C LYS A 32 4.03 13.23 7.19
N THR A 33 4.87 13.82 6.35
CA THR A 33 4.39 14.75 5.32
C THR A 33 4.20 13.98 4.02
N VAL A 34 3.03 14.10 3.39
CA VAL A 34 2.76 13.48 2.09
C VAL A 34 2.61 14.56 1.03
N THR A 35 3.29 14.41 -0.09
CA THR A 35 3.21 15.31 -1.24
C THR A 35 2.89 14.51 -2.49
N LYS A 36 1.90 14.97 -3.26
CA LYS A 36 1.53 14.37 -4.54
C LYS A 36 2.28 15.07 -5.68
N ASN A 37 3.10 14.31 -6.40
CA ASN A 37 3.86 14.76 -7.57
C ASN A 37 3.48 13.89 -8.77
N GLY A 38 2.47 14.32 -9.53
CA GLY A 38 1.95 13.55 -10.66
C GLY A 38 1.45 12.15 -10.23
N PRO A 39 2.00 11.05 -10.80
CA PRO A 39 1.63 9.69 -10.43
C PRO A 39 2.34 9.17 -9.19
N LEU A 40 3.04 10.02 -8.41
CA LEU A 40 3.80 9.60 -7.23
C LEU A 40 3.28 10.29 -5.97
N LEU A 41 3.13 9.53 -4.89
CA LEU A 41 3.04 10.07 -3.54
C LEU A 41 4.40 9.96 -2.88
N THR A 42 4.99 11.11 -2.54
CA THR A 42 6.22 11.18 -1.76
C THR A 42 5.87 11.34 -0.29
N VAL A 43 6.36 10.42 0.55
CA VAL A 43 6.14 10.41 2.00
C VAL A 43 7.46 10.73 2.68
N LYS A 44 7.51 11.83 3.43
CA LYS A 44 8.67 12.23 4.23
C LYS A 44 8.43 11.87 5.70
N PHE A 45 9.37 11.14 6.28
CA PHE A 45 9.38 10.76 7.68
C PHE A 45 9.98 11.88 8.53
N PRO A 46 9.61 11.98 9.82
CA PRO A 46 10.30 12.86 10.76
C PRO A 46 11.82 12.63 10.80
N ASP A 47 12.25 11.37 10.70
CA ASP A 47 13.65 10.96 10.86
C ASP A 47 14.46 10.96 9.54
N ASN A 48 14.14 11.85 8.60
CA ASN A 48 14.80 12.02 7.29
C ASN A 48 14.75 10.82 6.33
N TYR A 49 13.90 9.82 6.58
CA TYR A 49 13.59 8.80 5.57
C TYR A 49 12.55 9.32 4.57
N HIS A 50 12.58 8.75 3.37
CA HIS A 50 11.63 9.07 2.31
C HIS A 50 11.11 7.79 1.67
N ALA A 51 9.81 7.77 1.36
CA ALA A 51 9.17 6.70 0.60
C ALA A 51 8.45 7.29 -0.62
N THR A 52 8.35 6.49 -1.67
CA THR A 52 7.61 6.86 -2.88
C THR A 52 6.60 5.76 -3.17
N ILE A 53 5.32 6.13 -3.32
CA ILE A 53 4.24 5.21 -3.65
C ILE A 53 3.72 5.57 -5.06
N PRO A 54 3.89 4.69 -6.06
CA PRO A 54 3.43 4.95 -7.42
C PRO A 54 1.92 4.69 -7.59
N ILE A 55 1.14 5.74 -7.78
CA ILE A 55 -0.31 5.67 -8.03
C ILE A 55 -0.54 4.96 -9.37
N GLY A 56 -1.50 4.02 -9.42
CA GLY A 56 -1.83 3.30 -10.64
C GLY A 56 -0.88 2.15 -11.00
N ALA A 57 0.14 1.89 -10.19
CA ALA A 57 0.99 0.70 -10.35
C ALA A 57 0.21 -0.59 -10.02
N SER A 58 0.80 -1.74 -10.37
CA SER A 58 0.26 -3.04 -9.99
C SER A 58 0.09 -3.12 -8.46
N PRO A 59 -1.07 -3.57 -7.95
CA PRO A 59 -1.31 -3.69 -6.50
C PRO A 59 -0.24 -4.51 -5.76
N VAL A 60 0.33 -5.54 -6.42
CA VAL A 60 1.37 -6.40 -5.83
C VAL A 60 2.67 -5.64 -5.62
N ASP A 61 3.01 -4.73 -6.53
CA ASP A 61 4.24 -3.93 -6.49
C ASP A 61 4.14 -2.81 -5.43
N LEU A 62 2.90 -2.43 -5.06
CA LEU A 62 2.64 -1.41 -4.04
C LEU A 62 2.85 -1.90 -2.62
N VAL A 63 2.91 -3.22 -2.38
CA VAL A 63 2.98 -3.78 -1.02
C VAL A 63 4.23 -3.31 -0.30
N SER A 64 5.40 -3.39 -0.92
CA SER A 64 6.66 -2.97 -0.29
C SER A 64 6.68 -1.47 0.00
N ALA A 65 6.24 -0.65 -0.96
CA ALA A 65 6.17 0.80 -0.83
C ALA A 65 5.23 1.22 0.32
N LEU A 66 4.06 0.59 0.42
CA LEU A 66 3.10 0.86 1.49
C LEU A 66 3.59 0.36 2.85
N MET A 67 4.20 -0.82 2.91
CA MET A 67 4.80 -1.35 4.14
C MET A 67 5.90 -0.43 4.65
N PHE A 68 6.79 0.02 3.77
CA PHE A 68 7.83 0.98 4.13
C PHE A 68 7.21 2.31 4.56
N ALA A 69 6.26 2.87 3.81
CA ALA A 69 5.60 4.13 4.14
C ALA A 69 4.90 4.09 5.51
N LEU A 70 4.27 2.99 5.87
CA LEU A 70 3.53 2.84 7.13
C LEU A 70 4.44 2.52 8.31
N PHE A 71 5.37 1.57 8.16
CA PHE A 71 6.14 1.00 9.27
C PHE A 71 7.62 1.44 9.31
N GLY A 72 8.08 2.18 8.29
CA GLY A 72 9.47 2.62 8.19
C GLY A 72 10.43 1.50 7.77
N PRO A 73 11.75 1.73 7.81
CA PRO A 73 12.77 0.81 7.28
C PRO A 73 12.78 -0.56 7.98
N MET A 74 12.34 -0.63 9.24
CA MET A 74 12.31 -1.87 10.01
C MET A 74 11.13 -2.78 9.66
N TRP A 75 10.27 -2.40 8.71
CA TRP A 75 9.06 -3.15 8.35
C TRP A 75 9.33 -4.62 8.02
N ALA A 76 10.47 -4.92 7.39
CA ALA A 76 10.83 -6.29 7.01
C ALA A 76 11.02 -7.20 8.24
N ILE A 77 11.47 -6.64 9.37
CA ILE A 77 11.69 -7.37 10.61
C ILE A 77 10.37 -7.52 11.38
N VAL A 78 9.62 -6.41 11.54
CA VAL A 78 8.42 -6.39 12.39
C VAL A 78 7.17 -6.93 11.70
N ALA A 79 7.11 -6.87 10.38
CA ALA A 79 5.92 -7.21 9.59
C ALA A 79 6.24 -8.01 8.32
N GLY A 80 7.43 -8.61 8.21
CA GLY A 80 7.84 -9.40 7.04
C GLY A 80 6.90 -10.57 6.71
N LYS A 81 6.30 -11.20 7.72
CA LYS A 81 5.28 -12.26 7.51
C LYS A 81 4.00 -11.71 6.85
N GLU A 82 3.64 -10.47 7.12
CA GLU A 82 2.44 -9.83 6.60
C GLU A 82 2.59 -9.44 5.12
N TYR A 83 3.81 -9.13 4.68
CA TYR A 83 4.12 -8.88 3.26
C TYR A 83 3.72 -10.05 2.36
N GLY A 84 4.19 -11.27 2.69
CA GLY A 84 3.85 -12.46 1.90
C GLY A 84 2.36 -12.80 1.93
N LYS A 85 1.69 -12.54 3.06
CA LYS A 85 0.23 -12.71 3.17
C LYS A 85 -0.51 -11.69 2.31
N ALA A 86 -0.12 -10.41 2.37
CA ALA A 86 -0.74 -9.34 1.59
C ALA A 86 -0.62 -9.61 0.09
N GLN A 87 0.57 -10.01 -0.40
CA GLN A 87 0.77 -10.36 -1.81
C GLN A 87 -0.13 -11.53 -2.26
N ARG A 88 -0.29 -12.56 -1.42
CA ARG A 88 -1.19 -13.68 -1.70
C ARG A 88 -2.66 -13.25 -1.75
N LEU A 89 -3.09 -12.39 -0.82
CA LEU A 89 -4.44 -11.84 -0.81
C LEU A 89 -4.72 -11.01 -2.06
N ILE A 90 -3.80 -10.13 -2.44
CA ILE A 90 -3.91 -9.30 -3.64
C ILE A 90 -4.01 -10.18 -4.88
N THR A 91 -3.13 -11.17 -5.03
CA THR A 91 -3.17 -12.08 -6.19
C THR A 91 -4.49 -12.82 -6.29
N LYS A 92 -5.03 -13.30 -5.16
CA LYS A 92 -6.36 -13.94 -5.11
C LYS A 92 -7.46 -12.99 -5.54
N GLU A 93 -7.43 -11.76 -5.04
CA GLU A 93 -8.44 -10.74 -5.34
C GLU A 93 -8.39 -10.31 -6.82
N ILE A 94 -7.20 -10.12 -7.38
CA ILE A 94 -7.02 -9.84 -8.81
C ILE A 94 -7.59 -10.98 -9.67
N ARG A 95 -7.30 -12.24 -9.30
CA ARG A 95 -7.84 -13.42 -10.02
C ARG A 95 -9.35 -13.47 -9.96
N LYS A 96 -9.94 -13.18 -8.79
CA LYS A 96 -11.39 -13.12 -8.62
C LYS A 96 -12.03 -12.04 -9.49
N ARG A 97 -11.51 -10.82 -9.46
CA ARG A 97 -11.97 -9.70 -10.30
C ARG A 97 -11.90 -10.01 -11.79
N ARG A 98 -10.88 -10.76 -12.25
CA ARG A 98 -10.76 -11.21 -13.65
C ARG A 98 -11.84 -12.23 -14.01
N LEU A 99 -12.10 -13.21 -13.15
CA LEU A 99 -13.13 -14.22 -13.37
C LEU A 99 -14.54 -13.61 -13.38
N ASP A 100 -14.80 -12.63 -12.51
CA ASP A 100 -16.09 -11.94 -12.46
C ASP A 100 -16.33 -11.07 -13.71
N LYS A 101 -15.28 -10.45 -14.27
CA LYS A 101 -15.37 -9.73 -15.55
C LYS A 101 -15.60 -10.65 -16.75
N SER A 102 -15.11 -11.89 -16.71
CA SER A 102 -15.30 -12.87 -17.80
C SER A 102 -16.71 -13.49 -17.83
N LYS A 103 -17.51 -13.28 -16.78
CA LYS A 103 -18.89 -13.76 -16.67
C LYS A 103 -19.95 -12.71 -17.01
N LYS A 104 -19.52 -11.49 -17.31
CA LYS A 104 -20.35 -10.38 -17.80
C LYS A 104 -20.11 -10.19 -19.29
#